data_AF-A0A1V5G9Z3-F1
#
_entry.id   AF-A0A1V5G9Z3-F1
#
_cell.length_a   1.000
_cell.length_b   1.000
_cell.length_c   1.000
_cell.angle_alpha   90.00
_cell.angle_beta   90.00
_cell.angle_gamma   90.00
#
_symmetry.space_group_name_H-M   'P 1'
#
loop_
_entity.id
_entity.type
_entity.pdbx_description
1 polymer ?
#
loop_
_entity_poly.entity_id
_entity_poly.type
_entity_poly.pdbx_seq_one_letter_code
_entity_poly.pdbx_strand_id
1 'polypeptide(L)'
;MPEVFDFPRDIQPILDAHCVTCHNPLDYQGGMSLAGDRGPQFSHSYFQLTARRQLADGRNRERGNDPPRLTGSAASPLMQKILEGHHEVKLSEHEIAMVRLWLDSAAVYPGTYAALATGAMRDTLWTQAIRLDMNLPEALEGQRAISRRCNSCHTGAMAISPGPSLPVNFLDRRFSSEAVWNLSRPELSMALRAPLAKEAGGLGICQPKDAKTKAEPVFASVEDPDYRAILACAQAAKGKLEEVKRFDMPGFRPRQEYIREMQKYGILPSDLGPGDPIDIYATDKAYWESFWHRPEPLAAAH
;
A
#
# COMPACT_ATOMS: atom_id res chain seq x y z
N MET A 1 12.53 18.74 -8.18
CA MET A 1 12.34 17.61 -7.26
C MET A 1 11.31 18.01 -6.22
N PRO A 2 10.45 17.10 -5.75
CA PRO A 2 9.58 17.34 -4.59
C PRO A 2 10.42 17.69 -3.35
N GLU A 3 9.92 18.58 -2.49
CA GLU A 3 10.54 18.87 -1.20
C GLU A 3 10.37 17.70 -0.22
N VAL A 4 9.17 17.11 -0.22
CA VAL A 4 8.85 15.87 0.51
C VAL A 4 8.26 14.90 -0.50
N PHE A 5 8.89 13.73 -0.63
CA PHE A 5 8.41 12.67 -1.51
C PHE A 5 7.16 12.01 -0.96
N ASP A 6 6.23 11.69 -1.85
CA ASP A 6 5.01 10.93 -1.60
C ASP A 6 4.94 9.79 -2.62
N PHE A 7 4.87 8.54 -2.17
CA PHE A 7 4.98 7.41 -3.09
C PHE A 7 3.84 7.36 -4.11
N PRO A 8 2.55 7.42 -3.73
CA PRO A 8 1.45 7.48 -4.70
C PRO A 8 1.55 8.65 -5.69
N ARG A 9 1.97 9.84 -5.25
CA ARG A 9 2.05 11.02 -6.12
C ARG A 9 3.28 11.02 -7.03
N ASP A 10 4.44 10.63 -6.51
CA ASP A 10 5.74 10.90 -7.13
C ASP A 10 6.41 9.67 -7.74
N ILE A 11 6.17 8.47 -7.19
CA ILE A 11 6.87 7.24 -7.56
C ILE A 11 5.97 6.27 -8.31
N GLN A 12 4.71 6.12 -7.88
CA GLN A 12 3.75 5.27 -8.57
C GLN A 12 3.62 5.61 -10.06
N PRO A 13 3.57 6.89 -10.50
CA PRO A 13 3.47 7.21 -11.93
C PRO A 13 4.66 6.69 -12.75
N ILE A 14 5.86 6.66 -12.16
CA ILE A 14 7.05 6.10 -12.80
C ILE A 14 6.90 4.58 -12.95
N LEU A 15 6.40 3.90 -11.91
CA LEU A 15 6.13 2.46 -11.99
C LEU A 15 5.01 2.15 -13.00
N ASP A 16 3.98 2.98 -13.08
CA ASP A 16 2.87 2.84 -14.03
C ASP A 16 3.38 2.92 -15.47
N ALA A 17 4.27 3.88 -15.76
CA ALA A 17 4.84 4.08 -17.10
C ALA A 17 5.77 2.94 -17.53
N HIS A 18 6.56 2.40 -16.60
CA HIS A 18 7.73 1.59 -16.94
C HIS A 18 7.66 0.13 -16.48
N CYS A 19 6.84 -0.18 -15.48
CA CYS A 19 6.89 -1.48 -14.79
C CYS A 19 5.54 -2.21 -14.80
N VAL A 20 4.42 -1.50 -14.71
CA VAL A 20 3.09 -2.10 -14.50
C VAL A 20 2.64 -2.95 -15.69
N THR A 21 3.09 -2.67 -16.91
CA THR A 21 2.75 -3.49 -18.09
C THR A 21 3.02 -4.99 -17.87
N CYS A 22 4.16 -5.34 -17.25
CA CYS A 22 4.50 -6.74 -16.92
C CYS A 22 4.15 -7.10 -15.46
N HIS A 23 4.29 -6.13 -14.55
CA HIS A 23 4.04 -6.31 -13.12
C HIS A 23 2.67 -5.76 -12.72
N ASN A 24 1.58 -6.37 -13.18
CA ASN A 24 0.21 -6.04 -12.78
C ASN A 24 -0.52 -7.29 -12.29
N PRO A 25 -1.75 -7.17 -11.75
CA PRO A 25 -2.46 -8.34 -11.25
C PRO A 25 -2.74 -9.39 -12.33
N LEU A 26 -2.94 -9.01 -13.61
CA LEU A 26 -3.33 -9.93 -14.67
C LEU A 26 -2.15 -10.73 -15.24
N ASP A 27 -1.03 -10.07 -15.54
CA ASP A 27 0.19 -10.70 -16.09
C ASP A 27 1.12 -11.24 -14.99
N TYR A 28 1.17 -10.55 -13.83
CA TYR A 28 1.81 -10.97 -12.58
C TYR A 28 3.25 -11.52 -12.72
N GLN A 29 4.01 -11.00 -13.69
CA GLN A 29 5.39 -11.43 -13.91
C GLN A 29 6.27 -11.13 -12.69
N GLY A 30 7.29 -11.95 -12.46
CA GLY A 30 8.08 -11.90 -11.22
C GLY A 30 7.27 -12.25 -9.95
N GLY A 31 6.03 -12.71 -10.13
CA GLY A 31 5.11 -13.06 -9.05
C GLY A 31 4.68 -11.87 -8.21
N MET A 32 4.70 -10.64 -8.72
CA MET A 32 4.27 -9.45 -7.98
C MET A 32 3.50 -8.48 -8.86
N SER A 33 2.63 -7.68 -8.24
CA SER A 33 1.96 -6.55 -8.88
C SER A 33 2.57 -5.24 -8.37
N LEU A 34 3.01 -4.40 -9.30
CA LEU A 34 3.48 -3.03 -9.07
C LEU A 34 2.42 -1.98 -9.44
N ALA A 35 1.17 -2.40 -9.64
CA ALA A 35 0.06 -1.49 -9.85
C ALA A 35 -0.32 -0.74 -8.56
N GLY A 36 -0.84 0.47 -8.72
CA GLY A 36 -1.35 1.32 -7.63
C GLY A 36 -2.66 0.84 -6.98
N ASP A 37 -3.06 -0.43 -7.18
CA ASP A 37 -4.20 -1.02 -6.50
C ASP A 37 -4.05 -0.93 -4.97
N ARG A 38 -5.18 -0.75 -4.27
CA ARG A 38 -5.16 -0.51 -2.83
C ARG A 38 -5.22 -1.83 -2.08
N GLY A 39 -4.21 -2.08 -1.25
CA GLY A 39 -4.33 -2.99 -0.11
C GLY A 39 -5.01 -2.28 1.07
N PRO A 40 -5.16 -2.97 2.21
CA PRO A 40 -5.75 -2.43 3.43
C PRO A 40 -5.05 -1.16 3.95
N GLN A 41 -3.72 -1.08 3.89
CA GLN A 41 -2.96 0.08 4.37
C GLN A 41 -2.15 0.75 3.26
N PHE A 42 -1.54 -0.01 2.36
CA PHE A 42 -0.64 0.51 1.32
C PHE A 42 -1.20 0.27 -0.08
N SER A 43 -0.57 0.83 -1.12
CA SER A 43 -0.72 0.31 -2.47
C SER A 43 -0.01 -1.05 -2.59
N HIS A 44 -0.48 -1.89 -3.51
CA HIS A 44 0.13 -3.18 -3.81
C HIS A 44 1.59 -3.01 -4.21
N SER A 45 1.89 -2.05 -5.06
CA SER A 45 3.23 -1.70 -5.48
C SER A 45 4.20 -1.44 -4.32
N TYR A 46 3.86 -0.52 -3.42
CA TYR A 46 4.69 -0.17 -2.28
C TYR A 46 4.90 -1.39 -1.36
N PHE A 47 3.80 -2.10 -1.08
CA PHE A 47 3.87 -3.28 -0.24
C PHE A 47 4.74 -4.37 -0.87
N GLN A 48 4.60 -4.65 -2.18
CA GLN A 48 5.33 -5.69 -2.88
C GLN A 48 6.81 -5.37 -2.99
N LEU A 49 7.19 -4.12 -3.29
CA LEU A 49 8.60 -3.68 -3.25
C LEU A 49 9.22 -3.94 -1.88
N THR A 50 8.47 -3.65 -0.80
CA THR A 50 8.91 -3.89 0.58
C THR A 50 8.97 -5.38 0.91
N ALA A 51 7.94 -6.15 0.56
CA ALA A 51 7.84 -7.58 0.85
C ALA A 51 8.88 -8.40 0.08
N ARG A 52 9.27 -7.94 -1.11
CA ARG A 52 10.30 -8.52 -1.97
C ARG A 52 11.69 -7.92 -1.76
N ARG A 53 11.88 -7.13 -0.71
CA ARG A 53 13.18 -6.55 -0.31
C ARG A 53 13.85 -5.76 -1.45
N GLN A 54 13.05 -5.08 -2.26
CA GLN A 54 13.56 -4.19 -3.32
C GLN A 54 14.00 -2.83 -2.77
N LEU A 55 13.63 -2.52 -1.53
CA LEU A 55 13.95 -1.28 -0.81
C LEU A 55 14.86 -1.58 0.38
N ALA A 56 15.91 -0.77 0.55
CA ALA A 56 16.80 -0.78 1.71
C ALA A 56 16.53 0.44 2.63
N ASP A 57 15.34 0.47 3.24
CA ASP A 57 14.79 1.58 4.04
C ASP A 57 15.29 1.65 5.50
N GLY A 58 16.23 0.79 5.90
CA GLY A 58 16.75 0.71 7.29
C GLY A 58 15.79 0.09 8.32
N ARG A 59 14.49 -0.10 8.00
CA ARG A 59 13.47 -0.82 8.79
C ARG A 59 13.31 -0.40 10.27
N ASN A 60 13.70 0.81 10.65
CA ASN A 60 13.69 1.29 12.05
C ASN A 60 14.31 0.26 13.02
N ARG A 61 15.47 -0.31 12.66
CA ARG A 61 16.16 -1.30 13.50
C ARG A 61 16.60 -0.65 14.80
N GLU A 62 16.51 -1.40 15.91
CA GLU A 62 17.00 -0.96 17.23
C GLU A 62 18.51 -0.67 17.24
N ARG A 63 19.26 -1.22 16.28
CA ARG A 63 20.69 -0.99 16.12
C ARG A 63 20.93 0.17 15.15
N GLY A 64 21.75 1.14 15.57
CA GLY A 64 22.29 2.21 14.72
C GLY A 64 23.76 2.01 14.34
N ASN A 65 24.38 3.06 13.78
CA ASN A 65 25.77 3.08 13.29
C ASN A 65 26.08 2.00 12.24
N ASP A 66 25.16 1.82 11.29
CA ASP A 66 25.34 0.93 10.16
C ASP A 66 26.51 1.40 9.27
N PRO A 67 27.25 0.48 8.62
CA PRO A 67 28.27 0.84 7.65
C PRO A 67 27.71 1.73 6.53
N PRO A 68 28.54 2.61 5.92
CA PRO A 68 28.13 3.38 4.76
C PRO A 68 27.53 2.49 3.66
N ARG A 69 26.50 3.00 2.97
CA ARG A 69 25.82 2.33 1.83
C ARG A 69 25.08 1.03 2.19
N LEU A 70 24.66 0.86 3.45
CA LEU A 70 23.77 -0.24 3.87
C LEU A 70 22.28 0.07 3.64
N THR A 71 21.93 1.34 3.42
CA THR A 71 20.56 1.83 3.21
C THR A 71 20.48 2.77 2.01
N GLY A 72 19.25 3.13 1.64
CA GLY A 72 18.97 4.07 0.55
C GLY A 72 19.21 3.47 -0.83
N SER A 73 19.42 4.35 -1.80
CA SER A 73 19.55 4.01 -3.22
C SER A 73 20.73 3.09 -3.51
N ALA A 74 21.86 3.28 -2.84
CA ALA A 74 23.08 2.48 -3.03
C ALA A 74 22.89 0.99 -2.67
N ALA A 75 21.99 0.69 -1.73
CA ALA A 75 21.73 -0.66 -1.23
C ALA A 75 20.46 -1.30 -1.81
N SER A 76 19.63 -0.53 -2.50
CA SER A 76 18.30 -0.97 -2.94
C SER A 76 18.36 -1.72 -4.28
N PRO A 77 17.93 -3.01 -4.34
CA PRO A 77 17.92 -3.76 -5.60
C PRO A 77 17.07 -3.11 -6.70
N LEU A 78 16.05 -2.33 -6.35
CA LEU A 78 15.29 -1.54 -7.32
C LEU A 78 16.20 -0.59 -8.10
N MET A 79 17.10 0.12 -7.41
CA MET A 79 18.00 1.09 -8.04
C MET A 79 19.02 0.40 -8.96
N GLN A 80 19.52 -0.78 -8.56
CA GLN A 80 20.42 -1.57 -9.42
C GLN A 80 19.73 -1.95 -10.73
N LYS A 81 18.48 -2.43 -10.68
CA LYS A 81 17.70 -2.77 -11.89
C LYS A 81 17.47 -1.57 -12.79
N ILE A 82 17.26 -0.40 -12.22
CA ILE A 82 17.08 0.84 -12.99
C ILE A 82 18.39 1.25 -13.67
N LEU A 83 19.53 1.14 -12.99
CA LEU A 83 20.83 1.60 -13.52
C LEU A 83 21.50 0.61 -14.46
N GLU A 84 21.44 -0.68 -14.16
CA GLU A 84 22.02 -1.75 -14.98
C GLU A 84 21.09 -2.16 -16.13
N GLY A 85 19.81 -1.78 -16.04
CA GLY A 85 18.76 -2.12 -16.99
C GLY A 85 17.94 -3.34 -16.56
N HIS A 86 16.67 -3.35 -16.94
CA HIS A 86 15.75 -4.47 -16.73
C HIS A 86 14.90 -4.65 -17.98
N HIS A 87 15.26 -5.66 -18.79
CA HIS A 87 14.70 -5.85 -20.14
C HIS A 87 14.88 -4.59 -21.00
N GLU A 88 13.81 -4.11 -21.64
CA GLU A 88 13.83 -2.95 -22.54
C GLU A 88 13.44 -1.64 -21.85
N VAL A 89 13.21 -1.68 -20.53
CA VAL A 89 12.78 -0.51 -19.75
C VAL A 89 13.92 0.50 -19.61
N LYS A 90 13.63 1.77 -19.90
CA LYS A 90 14.55 2.90 -19.76
C LYS A 90 13.84 4.10 -19.15
N LEU A 91 14.31 4.53 -17.98
CA LEU A 91 13.84 5.75 -17.33
C LEU A 91 14.66 6.95 -17.81
N SER A 92 14.04 8.13 -17.81
CA SER A 92 14.72 9.40 -17.98
C SER A 92 15.62 9.73 -16.79
N GLU A 93 16.60 10.62 -16.97
CA GLU A 93 17.47 11.08 -15.88
C GLU A 93 16.67 11.67 -14.71
N HIS A 94 15.56 12.35 -15.00
CA HIS A 94 14.68 12.92 -14.00
C HIS A 94 13.99 11.83 -13.16
N GLU A 95 13.43 10.81 -13.80
CA GLU A 95 12.78 9.69 -13.09
C GLU A 95 13.79 8.88 -12.26
N ILE A 96 15.00 8.68 -12.78
CA ILE A 96 16.11 8.05 -12.04
C ILE A 96 16.43 8.88 -10.78
N ALA A 97 16.51 10.20 -10.90
CA ALA A 97 16.74 11.09 -9.75
C ALA A 97 15.59 11.06 -8.74
N MET A 98 14.33 10.98 -9.19
CA MET A 98 13.14 10.83 -8.34
C MET A 98 13.21 9.55 -7.50
N VAL A 99 13.42 8.40 -8.13
CA VAL A 99 13.50 7.13 -7.41
C VAL A 99 14.71 7.11 -6.47
N ARG A 100 15.87 7.60 -6.90
CA ARG A 100 17.08 7.68 -6.08
C ARG A 100 16.84 8.50 -4.81
N LEU A 101 16.35 9.72 -4.96
CA LEU A 101 16.16 10.64 -3.84
C LEU A 101 15.04 10.18 -2.90
N TRP A 102 13.97 9.58 -3.42
CA TRP A 102 12.95 8.93 -2.59
C TRP A 102 13.52 7.78 -1.74
N LEU A 103 14.38 6.94 -2.32
CA LEU A 103 15.06 5.87 -1.58
C LEU A 103 15.99 6.44 -0.49
N ASP A 104 16.74 7.51 -0.82
CA ASP A 104 17.65 8.17 0.11
C ASP A 104 16.90 8.97 1.20
N SER A 105 15.63 9.32 0.97
CA SER A 105 14.72 9.90 1.95
C SER A 105 13.83 8.84 2.65
N ALA A 106 14.41 7.69 2.96
CA ALA A 106 13.79 6.58 3.71
C ALA A 106 12.59 5.87 3.02
N ALA A 107 12.41 6.04 1.71
CA ALA A 107 11.39 5.35 0.93
C ALA A 107 9.96 5.46 1.55
N VAL A 108 9.58 6.67 1.96
CA VAL A 108 8.30 6.95 2.63
C VAL A 108 7.11 6.60 1.73
N TYR A 109 6.00 6.14 2.34
CA TYR A 109 4.73 5.96 1.63
C TYR A 109 3.93 7.26 1.57
N PRO A 110 3.40 7.81 2.68
CA PRO A 110 2.82 9.14 2.69
C PRO A 110 3.92 10.20 2.76
N GLY A 111 3.84 11.20 1.89
CA GLY A 111 4.64 12.44 1.98
C GLY A 111 3.93 13.58 2.69
N THR A 112 2.92 13.25 3.51
CA THR A 112 2.05 14.23 4.18
C THR A 112 1.71 13.79 5.61
N TYR A 113 1.69 14.76 6.52
CA TYR A 113 1.29 14.54 7.91
C TYR A 113 -0.21 14.30 8.06
N ALA A 114 -1.01 14.71 7.07
CA ALA A 114 -2.45 14.48 7.04
C ALA A 114 -2.82 13.00 7.06
N ALA A 115 -1.92 12.12 6.63
CA ALA A 115 -2.09 10.67 6.62
C ALA A 115 -1.91 10.00 7.99
N LEU A 116 -1.44 10.73 9.01
CA LEU A 116 -1.05 10.15 10.28
C LEU A 116 -2.25 9.47 10.97
N ALA A 117 -2.08 8.16 11.20
CA ALA A 117 -3.05 7.30 11.86
C ALA A 117 -4.46 7.51 11.32
N THR A 118 -4.70 7.51 10.00
CA THR A 118 -6.06 7.62 9.45
C THR A 118 -6.17 7.01 8.06
N GLY A 119 -7.40 6.67 7.67
CA GLY A 119 -7.76 6.31 6.30
C GLY A 119 -7.37 4.91 5.83
N ALA A 120 -6.61 4.15 6.61
CA ALA A 120 -6.32 2.74 6.34
C ALA A 120 -7.41 1.81 6.93
N MET A 121 -7.65 0.67 6.28
CA MET A 121 -8.58 -0.39 6.77
C MET A 121 -8.16 -0.99 8.11
N ARG A 122 -6.86 -0.95 8.36
CA ARG A 122 -6.26 -1.22 9.65
C ARG A 122 -5.45 0.00 10.04
N ASP A 123 -5.88 0.64 11.12
CA ASP A 123 -5.13 1.73 11.73
C ASP A 123 -4.75 1.34 13.15
N THR A 124 -3.56 1.75 13.58
CA THR A 124 -3.08 1.54 14.95
C THR A 124 -2.89 2.90 15.60
N LEU A 125 -3.88 3.33 16.38
CA LEU A 125 -3.68 4.39 17.34
C LEU A 125 -2.97 3.77 18.54
N TRP A 126 -1.63 3.65 18.52
CA TRP A 126 -0.64 3.26 19.56
C TRP A 126 -0.98 2.13 20.58
N THR A 127 -2.24 1.90 20.93
CA THR A 127 -2.81 0.90 21.84
C THR A 127 -4.07 0.20 21.29
N GLN A 128 -4.71 0.67 20.20
CA GLN A 128 -5.91 0.05 19.62
C GLN A 128 -5.85 -0.08 18.10
N ALA A 129 -6.18 -1.26 17.60
CA ALA A 129 -6.36 -1.52 16.18
C ALA A 129 -7.79 -1.16 15.76
N ILE A 130 -7.96 -0.09 14.98
CA ILE A 130 -9.23 0.16 14.29
C ILE A 130 -9.29 -0.77 13.09
N ARG A 131 -10.35 -1.57 13.02
CA ARG A 131 -10.62 -2.52 11.94
C ARG A 131 -11.99 -2.23 11.36
N LEU A 132 -12.03 -1.69 10.14
CA LEU A 132 -13.23 -1.07 9.60
C LEU A 132 -14.30 -2.05 9.13
N ASP A 133 -13.92 -3.29 8.83
CA ASP A 133 -14.79 -4.33 8.26
C ASP A 133 -15.06 -5.51 9.20
N MET A 134 -14.38 -5.62 10.35
CA MET A 134 -14.30 -6.88 11.09
C MET A 134 -15.64 -7.41 11.61
N ASN A 135 -16.64 -6.53 11.77
CA ASN A 135 -17.97 -6.86 12.25
C ASN A 135 -19.04 -6.89 11.14
N LEU A 136 -18.66 -6.69 9.87
CA LEU A 136 -19.59 -6.77 8.75
C LEU A 136 -20.00 -8.24 8.51
N PRO A 137 -21.29 -8.52 8.23
CA PRO A 137 -21.75 -9.88 7.92
C PRO A 137 -20.95 -10.54 6.80
N GLU A 138 -20.63 -9.80 5.75
CA GLU A 138 -19.85 -10.26 4.59
C GLU A 138 -18.41 -10.60 5.00
N ALA A 139 -17.81 -9.81 5.89
CA ALA A 139 -16.46 -10.08 6.39
C ALA A 139 -16.44 -11.35 7.25
N LEU A 140 -17.44 -11.57 8.09
CA LEU A 140 -17.57 -12.77 8.91
C LEU A 140 -17.79 -14.02 8.04
N GLU A 141 -18.63 -13.93 7.01
CA GLU A 141 -18.86 -15.08 6.12
C GLU A 141 -17.65 -15.38 5.23
N GLY A 142 -16.96 -14.36 4.71
CA GLY A 142 -15.71 -14.55 3.98
C GLY A 142 -14.62 -15.20 4.83
N GLN A 143 -14.50 -14.84 6.12
CA GLN A 143 -13.60 -15.50 7.06
C GLN A 143 -13.94 -16.99 7.25
N ARG A 144 -15.24 -17.33 7.35
CA ARG A 144 -15.67 -18.73 7.45
C ARG A 144 -15.38 -19.51 6.17
N ALA A 145 -15.60 -18.91 5.01
CA ALA A 145 -15.26 -19.50 3.71
C ALA A 145 -13.76 -19.78 3.59
N ILE A 146 -12.89 -18.82 3.95
CA ILE A 146 -11.43 -19.05 4.01
C ILE A 146 -11.10 -20.20 4.96
N SER A 147 -11.76 -20.25 6.13
CA SER A 147 -11.55 -21.33 7.08
C SER A 147 -11.89 -22.70 6.51
N ARG A 148 -13.03 -22.82 5.82
CA ARG A 148 -13.47 -24.07 5.18
C ARG A 148 -12.55 -24.50 4.05
N ARG A 149 -12.10 -23.56 3.21
CA ARG A 149 -11.47 -23.86 1.91
C ARG A 149 -9.94 -23.82 1.92
N CYS A 150 -9.34 -23.00 2.79
CA CYS A 150 -7.92 -22.67 2.69
C CYS A 150 -7.11 -23.16 3.90
N ASN A 151 -7.70 -23.20 5.10
CA ASN A 151 -6.94 -23.41 6.34
C ASN A 151 -6.39 -24.82 6.53
N SER A 152 -6.85 -25.82 5.76
CA SER A 152 -6.25 -27.15 5.76
C SER A 152 -4.80 -27.15 5.23
N CYS A 153 -4.47 -26.20 4.33
CA CYS A 153 -3.11 -26.03 3.78
C CYS A 153 -2.42 -24.76 4.27
N HIS A 154 -3.16 -23.69 4.54
CA HIS A 154 -2.64 -22.40 4.98
C HIS A 154 -2.55 -22.31 6.50
N THR A 155 -1.54 -22.98 7.07
CA THR A 155 -1.25 -22.99 8.51
C THR A 155 0.13 -22.40 8.83
N GLY A 156 0.36 -22.04 10.09
CA GLY A 156 1.66 -21.56 10.58
C GLY A 156 2.17 -20.36 9.76
N ALA A 157 3.39 -20.48 9.22
CA ALA A 157 4.00 -19.44 8.39
C ALA A 157 3.25 -19.18 7.07
N MET A 158 2.34 -20.07 6.63
CA MET A 158 1.52 -19.88 5.43
C MET A 158 0.10 -19.41 5.73
N ALA A 159 -0.23 -19.11 6.99
CA ALA A 159 -1.56 -18.63 7.36
C ALA A 159 -1.93 -17.37 6.56
N ILE A 160 -3.08 -17.42 5.90
CA ILE A 160 -3.64 -16.28 5.16
C ILE A 160 -4.36 -15.36 6.15
N SER A 161 -4.26 -14.04 5.96
CA SER A 161 -5.13 -13.13 6.69
C SER A 161 -6.60 -13.37 6.30
N PRO A 162 -7.46 -13.77 7.24
CA PRO A 162 -8.81 -14.23 6.91
C PRO A 162 -9.77 -13.07 6.54
N GLY A 163 -9.31 -11.82 6.61
CA GLY A 163 -10.05 -10.66 6.13
C GLY A 163 -9.14 -9.44 5.89
N PRO A 164 -9.57 -8.44 5.12
CA PRO A 164 -8.75 -7.28 4.76
C PRO A 164 -8.18 -6.49 5.94
N SER A 165 -8.97 -6.18 6.98
CA SER A 165 -8.43 -5.47 8.16
C SER A 165 -7.71 -6.35 9.17
N LEU A 166 -7.76 -7.68 9.04
CA LEU A 166 -7.23 -8.63 10.03
C LEU A 166 -5.70 -8.77 9.93
N PRO A 167 -5.03 -9.06 11.05
CA PRO A 167 -3.59 -8.86 11.17
C PRO A 167 -2.80 -9.69 10.16
N VAL A 168 -1.68 -9.12 9.74
CA VAL A 168 -0.77 -9.69 8.75
C VAL A 168 -0.05 -10.91 9.29
N ASN A 169 0.18 -11.88 8.41
CA ASN A 169 1.23 -12.87 8.61
C ASN A 169 2.60 -12.17 8.45
N PHE A 170 3.30 -11.99 9.57
CA PHE A 170 4.64 -11.38 9.60
C PHE A 170 5.76 -12.38 9.27
N LEU A 171 5.50 -13.68 9.39
CA LEU A 171 6.47 -14.74 9.09
C LEU A 171 6.66 -14.88 7.58
N ASP A 172 5.57 -14.79 6.82
CA ASP A 172 5.60 -14.76 5.36
C ASP A 172 4.65 -13.69 4.81
N ARG A 173 5.26 -12.61 4.32
CA ARG A 173 4.57 -11.43 3.80
C ARG A 173 3.77 -11.71 2.52
N ARG A 174 3.93 -12.88 1.89
CA ARG A 174 3.12 -13.32 0.73
C ARG A 174 1.67 -13.60 1.10
N PHE A 175 1.40 -13.92 2.36
CA PHE A 175 0.06 -14.25 2.88
C PHE A 175 -0.50 -13.15 3.79
N SER A 176 0.16 -11.98 3.82
CA SER A 176 -0.33 -10.81 4.54
C SER A 176 -1.64 -10.29 3.92
N SER A 177 -2.42 -9.53 4.70
CA SER A 177 -3.61 -8.88 4.18
C SER A 177 -3.31 -7.92 3.02
N GLU A 178 -2.18 -7.22 3.05
CA GLU A 178 -1.71 -6.35 1.96
C GLU A 178 -1.41 -7.10 0.66
N ALA A 179 -0.97 -8.36 0.74
CA ALA A 179 -0.68 -9.17 -0.43
C ALA A 179 -1.94 -9.82 -1.02
N VAL A 180 -2.85 -10.27 -0.15
CA VAL A 180 -3.94 -11.16 -0.56
C VAL A 180 -5.23 -10.45 -0.97
N TRP A 181 -5.43 -9.20 -0.51
CA TRP A 181 -6.64 -8.42 -0.75
C TRP A 181 -6.37 -7.23 -1.67
N ASN A 182 -7.13 -7.13 -2.76
CA ASN A 182 -7.17 -5.97 -3.65
C ASN A 182 -8.49 -5.22 -3.43
N LEU A 183 -8.44 -4.03 -2.84
CA LEU A 183 -9.60 -3.20 -2.54
C LEU A 183 -9.90 -2.18 -3.65
N SER A 184 -9.02 -2.05 -4.65
CA SER A 184 -9.37 -1.34 -5.89
C SER A 184 -10.26 -2.20 -6.79
N ARG A 185 -9.86 -3.46 -6.98
CA ARG A 185 -10.46 -4.47 -7.86
C ARG A 185 -10.62 -5.80 -7.09
N PRO A 186 -11.67 -5.96 -6.27
CA PRO A 186 -11.88 -7.12 -5.39
C PRO A 186 -11.69 -8.48 -6.04
N GLU A 187 -12.19 -8.66 -7.26
CA GLU A 187 -12.08 -9.87 -8.08
C GLU A 187 -10.63 -10.26 -8.43
N LEU A 188 -9.70 -9.30 -8.37
CA LEU A 188 -8.27 -9.53 -8.60
C LEU A 188 -7.49 -9.86 -7.33
N SER A 189 -8.16 -10.00 -6.18
CA SER A 189 -7.53 -10.43 -4.93
C SER A 189 -6.89 -11.81 -5.07
N MET A 190 -5.67 -11.98 -4.56
CA MET A 190 -5.00 -13.30 -4.57
C MET A 190 -5.76 -14.33 -3.74
N ALA A 191 -6.50 -13.91 -2.71
CA ALA A 191 -7.41 -14.77 -1.94
C ALA A 191 -8.49 -15.45 -2.81
N LEU A 192 -8.83 -14.86 -3.96
CA LEU A 192 -9.78 -15.40 -4.94
C LEU A 192 -9.06 -16.08 -6.10
N ARG A 193 -8.04 -15.42 -6.66
CA ARG A 193 -7.41 -15.88 -7.90
C ARG A 193 -6.47 -17.06 -7.69
N ALA A 194 -5.75 -17.15 -6.58
CA ALA A 194 -4.89 -18.29 -6.31
C ALA A 194 -5.65 -19.64 -6.26
N PRO A 195 -6.79 -19.74 -5.55
CA PRO A 195 -7.58 -20.99 -5.47
C PRO A 195 -8.47 -21.27 -6.69
N LEU A 196 -8.81 -20.27 -7.51
CA LEU A 196 -9.71 -20.41 -8.66
C LEU A 196 -9.03 -21.11 -9.85
N ALA A 197 -9.77 -21.97 -10.54
CA ALA A 197 -9.36 -22.67 -11.76
C ALA A 197 -8.89 -21.71 -12.85
N LYS A 198 -7.91 -22.14 -13.67
CA LYS A 198 -7.41 -21.32 -14.78
C LYS A 198 -8.48 -21.09 -15.84
N GLU A 199 -9.32 -22.09 -16.06
CA GLU A 199 -10.43 -22.10 -16.99
C GLU A 199 -11.53 -21.11 -16.59
N ALA A 200 -11.61 -20.77 -15.28
CA ALA A 200 -12.50 -19.75 -14.74
C ALA A 200 -11.79 -18.38 -14.56
N GLY A 201 -10.59 -18.19 -15.11
CA GLY A 201 -9.82 -16.94 -15.04
C GLY A 201 -8.95 -16.77 -13.78
N GLY A 202 -8.86 -17.80 -12.95
CA GLY A 202 -7.95 -17.88 -11.81
C GLY A 202 -6.52 -18.25 -12.19
N LEU A 203 -5.67 -18.40 -11.19
CA LEU A 203 -4.27 -18.83 -11.32
C LEU A 203 -4.11 -20.34 -11.10
N GLY A 204 -4.99 -20.96 -10.31
CA GLY A 204 -4.98 -22.38 -10.00
C GLY A 204 -3.68 -22.85 -9.33
N ILE A 205 -3.08 -22.02 -8.48
CA ILE A 205 -1.75 -22.24 -7.88
C ILE A 205 -1.81 -22.85 -6.47
N CYS A 206 -2.98 -22.92 -5.85
CA CYS A 206 -3.15 -23.63 -4.58
C CYS A 206 -3.02 -25.15 -4.83
N GLN A 207 -1.94 -25.74 -4.33
CA GLN A 207 -1.61 -27.16 -4.49
C GLN A 207 -1.16 -27.74 -3.13
N PRO A 208 -1.60 -28.95 -2.75
CA PRO A 208 -1.05 -29.63 -1.58
C PRO A 208 0.46 -29.82 -1.72
N LYS A 209 1.20 -29.66 -0.62
CA LYS A 209 2.67 -29.68 -0.61
C LYS A 209 3.26 -30.99 -1.14
N ASP A 210 2.55 -32.11 -0.96
CA ASP A 210 2.97 -33.46 -1.36
C ASP A 210 2.18 -34.00 -2.57
N ALA A 211 1.52 -33.12 -3.34
CA ALA A 211 0.73 -33.53 -4.48
C ALA A 211 1.63 -34.15 -5.57
N LYS A 212 1.52 -35.48 -5.76
CA LYS A 212 2.23 -36.22 -6.83
C LYS A 212 1.70 -35.91 -8.22
N THR A 213 0.47 -35.41 -8.30
CA THR A 213 -0.22 -34.97 -9.50
C THR A 213 -0.87 -33.62 -9.23
N LYS A 214 -1.13 -32.84 -10.28
CA LYS A 214 -1.81 -31.55 -10.15
C LYS A 214 -3.19 -31.78 -9.50
N ALA A 215 -3.41 -31.22 -8.33
CA ALA A 215 -4.68 -31.28 -7.63
C ALA A 215 -5.73 -30.43 -8.35
N GLU A 216 -7.00 -30.81 -8.15
CA GLU A 216 -8.14 -30.00 -8.58
C GLU A 216 -8.07 -28.61 -7.94
N PRO A 217 -8.52 -27.57 -8.68
CA PRO A 217 -8.57 -26.22 -8.13
C PRO A 217 -9.51 -26.17 -6.93
N VAL A 218 -9.16 -25.35 -5.94
CA VAL A 218 -10.01 -25.16 -4.74
C VAL A 218 -11.36 -24.57 -5.14
N PHE A 219 -11.44 -23.72 -6.16
CA PHE A 219 -12.70 -23.31 -6.77
C PHE A 219 -12.70 -23.65 -8.25
N ALA A 220 -13.68 -24.43 -8.70
CA ALA A 220 -13.86 -24.73 -10.12
C ALA A 220 -14.38 -23.51 -10.90
N SER A 221 -15.20 -22.66 -10.27
CA SER A 221 -15.84 -21.52 -10.91
C SER A 221 -16.16 -20.39 -9.93
N VAL A 222 -16.53 -19.22 -10.47
CA VAL A 222 -16.88 -18.01 -9.68
C VAL A 222 -18.29 -18.08 -9.06
N GLU A 223 -19.04 -19.12 -9.39
CA GLU A 223 -20.38 -19.40 -8.88
C GLU A 223 -20.35 -20.13 -7.54
N ASP A 224 -19.19 -20.66 -7.11
CA ASP A 224 -19.03 -21.33 -5.83
C ASP A 224 -19.45 -20.39 -4.67
N PRO A 225 -20.30 -20.85 -3.73
CA PRO A 225 -20.81 -20.00 -2.66
C PRO A 225 -19.70 -19.46 -1.75
N ASP A 226 -18.64 -20.24 -1.51
CA ASP A 226 -17.50 -19.81 -0.71
C ASP A 226 -16.62 -18.82 -1.49
N TYR A 227 -16.47 -18.98 -2.81
CA TYR A 227 -15.83 -17.96 -3.65
C TYR A 227 -16.60 -16.62 -3.55
N ARG A 228 -17.92 -16.65 -3.71
CA ARG A 228 -18.77 -15.46 -3.63
C ARG A 228 -18.71 -14.80 -2.25
N ALA A 229 -18.66 -15.58 -1.18
CA ALA A 229 -18.50 -15.06 0.18
C ALA A 229 -17.16 -14.34 0.37
N ILE A 230 -16.06 -14.89 -0.16
CA ILE A 230 -14.74 -14.25 -0.11
C ILE A 230 -14.73 -12.95 -0.94
N LEU A 231 -15.38 -12.94 -2.11
CA LEU A 231 -15.51 -11.75 -2.94
C LEU A 231 -16.35 -10.67 -2.23
N ALA A 232 -17.46 -11.03 -1.62
CA ALA A 232 -18.31 -10.12 -0.85
C ALA A 232 -17.54 -9.49 0.32
N CYS A 233 -16.69 -10.26 1.02
CA CYS A 233 -15.79 -9.76 2.05
C CYS A 233 -14.86 -8.65 1.51
N ALA A 234 -14.20 -8.89 0.37
CA ALA A 234 -13.34 -7.89 -0.26
C ALA A 234 -14.11 -6.65 -0.75
N GLN A 235 -15.32 -6.83 -1.28
CA GLN A 235 -16.20 -5.74 -1.72
C GLN A 235 -16.70 -4.88 -0.55
N ALA A 236 -17.07 -5.49 0.57
CA ALA A 236 -17.47 -4.79 1.78
C ALA A 236 -16.32 -3.95 2.34
N ALA A 237 -15.10 -4.50 2.36
CA ALA A 237 -13.90 -3.77 2.73
C ALA A 237 -13.58 -2.61 1.79
N LYS A 238 -13.72 -2.80 0.46
CA LYS A 238 -13.63 -1.72 -0.53
C LYS A 238 -14.60 -0.60 -0.22
N GLY A 239 -15.87 -0.92 0.04
CA GLY A 239 -16.89 0.07 0.41
C GLY A 239 -16.50 0.87 1.66
N LYS A 240 -15.94 0.21 2.67
CA LYS A 240 -15.41 0.90 3.87
C LYS A 240 -14.21 1.79 3.56
N LEU A 241 -13.29 1.34 2.72
CA LEU A 241 -12.16 2.18 2.29
C LEU A 241 -12.63 3.39 1.47
N GLU A 242 -13.67 3.26 0.66
CA GLU A 242 -14.27 4.36 -0.11
C GLU A 242 -15.05 5.35 0.77
N GLU A 243 -15.60 4.88 1.89
CA GLU A 243 -16.24 5.69 2.93
C GLU A 243 -15.20 6.53 3.70
N VAL A 244 -14.18 5.89 4.28
CA VAL A 244 -13.20 6.59 5.13
C VAL A 244 -12.12 7.31 4.33
N LYS A 245 -11.75 6.75 3.18
CA LYS A 245 -10.69 7.17 2.25
C LYS A 245 -9.29 7.20 2.87
N ARG A 246 -8.28 6.90 2.08
CA ARG A 246 -6.86 7.11 2.42
C ARG A 246 -6.37 8.42 1.82
N PHE A 247 -5.27 8.97 2.32
CA PHE A 247 -4.69 10.25 1.84
C PHE A 247 -4.50 10.33 0.31
N ASP A 248 -4.30 9.18 -0.35
CA ASP A 248 -4.14 9.02 -1.80
C ASP A 248 -5.47 8.74 -2.53
N MET A 249 -6.61 9.09 -1.92
CA MET A 249 -7.95 8.94 -2.48
C MET A 249 -8.65 10.30 -2.62
N PRO A 250 -9.33 10.55 -3.75
CA PRO A 250 -10.06 11.80 -3.97
C PRO A 250 -11.10 12.10 -2.88
N GLY A 251 -11.02 13.31 -2.33
CA GLY A 251 -11.90 13.78 -1.26
C GLY A 251 -11.64 13.10 0.08
N PHE A 252 -10.43 12.58 0.30
CA PHE A 252 -9.93 12.27 1.64
C PHE A 252 -10.00 13.51 2.53
N ARG A 253 -10.32 13.29 3.80
CA ARG A 253 -10.30 14.34 4.82
C ARG A 253 -9.40 13.91 5.98
N PRO A 254 -8.43 14.75 6.39
CA PRO A 254 -7.60 14.48 7.57
C PRO A 254 -8.45 14.44 8.84
N ARG A 255 -7.89 13.87 9.91
CA ARG A 255 -8.55 13.91 11.23
C ARG A 255 -8.65 15.33 11.77
N GLN A 256 -9.57 15.50 12.72
CA GLN A 256 -9.80 16.79 13.37
C GLN A 256 -8.56 17.33 14.08
N GLU A 257 -7.66 16.48 14.59
CA GLU A 257 -6.42 16.90 15.23
C GLU A 257 -5.49 17.60 14.24
N TYR A 258 -5.33 17.06 13.03
CA TYR A 258 -4.56 17.71 11.97
C TYR A 258 -5.16 19.07 11.62
N ILE A 259 -6.49 19.12 11.40
CA ILE A 259 -7.19 20.37 11.05
C ILE A 259 -7.01 21.41 12.16
N ARG A 260 -7.19 21.01 13.42
CA ARG A 260 -7.02 21.88 14.59
C ARG A 260 -5.62 22.47 14.66
N GLU A 261 -4.58 21.65 14.49
CA GLU A 261 -3.20 22.16 14.51
C GLU A 261 -2.97 23.12 13.34
N MET A 262 -3.39 22.77 12.12
CA MET A 262 -3.21 23.67 10.97
C MET A 262 -3.98 24.99 11.11
N GLN A 263 -5.14 25.00 11.76
CA GLN A 263 -5.87 26.23 12.14
C GLN A 263 -5.12 27.05 13.19
N LYS A 264 -4.52 26.39 14.20
CA LYS A 264 -3.73 27.06 15.24
C LYS A 264 -2.49 27.78 14.67
N TYR A 265 -1.88 27.22 13.64
CA TYR A 265 -0.77 27.85 12.91
C TYR A 265 -1.24 28.88 11.85
N GLY A 266 -2.55 29.11 11.71
CA GLY A 266 -3.11 30.06 10.74
C GLY A 266 -3.00 29.60 9.28
N ILE A 267 -2.76 28.31 9.04
CA ILE A 267 -2.63 27.73 7.69
C ILE A 267 -4.01 27.41 7.10
N LEU A 268 -4.90 26.85 7.93
CA LEU A 268 -6.30 26.61 7.54
C LEU A 268 -7.24 27.64 8.17
N PRO A 269 -8.35 28.01 7.48
CA PRO A 269 -9.36 28.90 8.03
C PRO A 269 -10.02 28.34 9.30
N SER A 270 -10.33 29.19 10.28
CA SER A 270 -10.99 28.78 11.52
C SER A 270 -12.46 28.39 11.34
N ASP A 271 -13.09 28.85 10.26
CA ASP A 271 -14.48 28.59 9.87
C ASP A 271 -14.63 27.43 8.87
N LEU A 272 -13.55 26.67 8.63
CA LEU A 272 -13.55 25.52 7.71
C LEU A 272 -14.64 24.50 8.08
N GLY A 273 -15.59 24.31 7.17
CA GLY A 273 -16.72 23.41 7.31
C GLY A 273 -16.35 21.92 7.16
N PRO A 274 -17.23 21.01 7.59
CA PRO A 274 -16.97 19.56 7.57
C PRO A 274 -16.85 18.96 6.15
N GLY A 275 -17.44 19.62 5.14
CA GLY A 275 -17.39 19.18 3.75
C GLY A 275 -16.37 19.93 2.89
N ASP A 276 -15.71 20.96 3.43
CA ASP A 276 -14.82 21.81 2.64
C ASP A 276 -13.56 21.05 2.23
N PRO A 277 -13.13 21.13 0.97
CA PRO A 277 -11.96 20.40 0.50
C PRO A 277 -10.70 20.92 1.19
N ILE A 278 -9.76 20.01 1.47
CA ILE A 278 -8.43 20.34 1.99
C ILE A 278 -7.41 19.78 1.02
N ASP A 279 -6.62 20.65 0.39
CA ASP A 279 -5.40 20.23 -0.29
C ASP A 279 -4.32 19.98 0.75
N ILE A 280 -4.19 18.72 1.15
CA ILE A 280 -3.28 18.29 2.21
C ILE A 280 -1.80 18.56 1.87
N TYR A 281 -1.43 18.53 0.60
CA TYR A 281 -0.05 18.77 0.18
C TYR A 281 0.26 20.27 0.20
N ALA A 282 -0.66 21.11 -0.28
CA ALA A 282 -0.51 22.56 -0.19
C ALA A 282 -0.54 23.03 1.27
N THR A 283 -1.39 22.43 2.10
CA THR A 283 -1.49 22.73 3.55
C THR A 283 -0.19 22.41 4.27
N ASP A 284 0.36 21.20 4.09
CA ASP A 284 1.65 20.84 4.69
C ASP A 284 2.78 21.74 4.20
N LYS A 285 2.81 22.06 2.90
CA LYS A 285 3.82 22.96 2.34
C LYS A 285 3.75 24.34 3.00
N ALA A 286 2.57 24.95 3.06
CA ALA A 286 2.37 26.25 3.70
C ALA A 286 2.76 26.23 5.19
N TYR A 287 2.46 25.12 5.89
CA TYR A 287 2.91 24.93 7.26
C TYR A 287 4.44 24.97 7.38
N TRP A 288 5.18 24.24 6.54
CA TRP A 288 6.65 24.27 6.57
C TRP A 288 7.22 25.64 6.20
N GLU A 289 6.66 26.29 5.18
CA GLU A 289 7.05 27.63 4.73
C GLU A 289 6.85 28.70 5.81
N SER A 290 5.91 28.48 6.76
CA SER A 290 5.68 29.39 7.87
C SER A 290 6.87 29.51 8.84
N PHE A 291 7.77 28.53 8.87
CA PHE A 291 8.98 28.52 9.69
C PHE A 291 10.23 29.02 8.97
N TRP A 292 10.13 29.36 7.68
CA TRP A 292 11.28 29.83 6.92
C TRP A 292 11.75 31.18 7.43
N HIS A 293 13.07 31.33 7.55
CA HIS A 293 13.67 32.60 7.89
C HIS A 293 13.37 33.63 6.80
N ARG A 294 12.74 34.74 7.19
CA ARG A 294 12.53 35.90 6.32
C ARG A 294 13.48 37.00 6.78
N PRO A 295 14.60 37.24 6.07
CA PRO A 295 15.51 38.31 6.46
C PRO A 295 14.78 39.65 6.38
N GLU A 296 15.02 40.54 7.35
CA GLU A 296 14.50 41.90 7.25
C GLU A 296 15.09 42.59 6.00
N PRO A 297 14.29 43.40 5.28
CA PRO A 297 14.83 44.21 4.21
C PRO A 297 15.98 45.04 4.75
N LEU A 298 17.17 44.94 4.14
CA LEU A 298 18.29 45.83 4.44
C LEU A 298 17.78 47.27 4.37
N ALA A 299 17.79 47.97 5.50
CA ALA A 299 17.44 49.38 5.54
C ALA A 299 18.30 50.11 4.50
N ALA A 300 17.65 50.81 3.58
CA ALA A 300 18.35 51.59 2.57
C ALA A 300 19.28 52.58 3.30
N ALA A 301 20.58 52.48 3.05
CA ALA A 301 21.55 53.43 3.57
C ALA A 301 21.18 54.83 3.05
N HIS A 302 20.86 55.73 3.98
CA HIS A 302 20.61 57.16 3.70
C HIS A 302 21.91 57.89 3.42
#